data_AF-A0A346B001-F1
#
_entry.id   AF-A0A346B001-F1
#
_cell.length_a   1.000
_cell.length_b   1.000
_cell.length_c   1.000
_cell.angle_alpha   90.00
_cell.angle_beta   90.00
_cell.angle_gamma   90.00
#
_symmetry.space_group_name_H-M   'P 1'
#
loop_
_entity.id
_entity.type
_entity.pdbx_description
1 polymer ?
#
loop_
_entity_poly.entity_id
_entity_poly.type
_entity_poly.pdbx_seq_one_letter_code
_entity_poly.pdbx_strand_id
1 'polypeptide(L)'
;MKIGIKYCGGCNSRYDRTKEVEKLKKQFPQHEFTYQVDTAICDICLLVCGCMTACASPEGLAAKRFEQLCTPAQFTQLAAALKAESDDQRPEKKHLCAGHTASAQKTITEADIQGFAALTGNYGKLHADAAFAAQCGFKRPVVPPSLVESLLSALMETQLPGDGAILMERSARFPKPAYVGDTVTSTAAVLEIGPHDRGYAATLRGVCTNQNGTILAEGMYCYLLPEALFSCTL
;
A
#
# COMPACT_ATOMS: atom_id res chain seq x y z
N MET A 1 -16.04 -7.80 4.68
CA MET A 1 -16.50 -8.28 6.00
C MET A 1 -17.45 -9.45 5.81
N LYS A 2 -17.56 -10.30 6.82
CA LYS A 2 -18.48 -11.44 6.86
C LYS A 2 -19.75 -11.08 7.64
N ILE A 3 -20.90 -11.13 6.98
CA ILE A 3 -22.20 -10.70 7.48
C ILE A 3 -23.10 -11.93 7.69
N GLY A 4 -23.41 -12.24 8.94
CA GLY A 4 -24.36 -13.28 9.32
C GLY A 4 -25.80 -12.79 9.20
N ILE A 5 -26.74 -13.66 8.81
CA ILE A 5 -28.16 -13.36 8.74
C ILE A 5 -28.96 -14.42 9.49
N LYS A 6 -29.71 -13.99 10.52
CA LYS A 6 -30.63 -14.85 11.28
C LYS A 6 -32.04 -14.30 11.17
N TYR A 7 -32.97 -15.10 10.67
CA TYR A 7 -34.38 -14.73 10.61
C TYR A 7 -35.13 -15.14 11.88
N CYS A 8 -36.15 -14.37 12.26
CA CYS A 8 -37.12 -14.84 13.26
C CYS A 8 -38.05 -15.92 12.68
N GLY A 9 -38.55 -16.82 13.53
CA GLY A 9 -39.24 -18.08 13.21
C GLY A 9 -40.59 -18.03 12.47
N GLY A 10 -40.89 -16.96 11.72
CA GLY A 10 -41.94 -17.01 10.69
C GLY A 10 -43.37 -16.64 11.13
N CYS A 11 -43.54 -15.91 12.24
CA CYS A 11 -44.82 -15.28 12.57
C CYS A 11 -45.26 -14.32 11.44
N ASN A 12 -46.57 -14.02 11.33
CA ASN A 12 -47.15 -13.16 10.28
C ASN A 12 -46.35 -11.86 10.10
N SER A 13 -45.61 -11.77 8.98
CA SER A 13 -44.68 -10.67 8.73
C SER A 13 -45.44 -9.42 8.27
N ARG A 14 -45.08 -8.25 8.81
CA ARG A 14 -45.68 -6.97 8.39
C ARG A 14 -45.06 -6.41 7.11
N TYR A 15 -43.94 -6.96 6.66
CA TYR A 15 -43.24 -6.56 5.45
C TYR A 15 -42.40 -7.71 4.87
N ASP A 16 -41.97 -7.56 3.62
CA ASP A 16 -41.11 -8.54 2.95
C ASP A 16 -39.63 -8.33 3.35
N ARG A 17 -39.27 -8.91 4.48
CA ARG A 17 -37.90 -8.88 5.04
C ARG A 17 -36.88 -9.61 4.15
N THR A 18 -37.31 -10.58 3.34
CA THR A 18 -36.43 -11.28 2.41
C THR A 18 -36.03 -10.35 1.28
N LYS A 19 -36.98 -9.57 0.74
CA LYS A 19 -36.70 -8.54 -0.25
C LYS A 19 -35.75 -7.46 0.26
N GLU A 20 -35.87 -7.04 1.51
CA GLU A 20 -34.93 -6.07 2.09
C GLU A 20 -33.50 -6.63 2.24
N VAL A 21 -33.36 -7.89 2.66
CA VAL A 21 -32.06 -8.58 2.68
C VAL A 21 -31.45 -8.70 1.28
N GLU A 22 -32.24 -9.08 0.27
CA GLU A 22 -31.75 -9.19 -1.11
C GLU A 22 -31.35 -7.85 -1.71
N LYS A 23 -32.05 -6.75 -1.38
CA LYS A 23 -31.61 -5.39 -1.73
C LYS A 23 -30.24 -5.07 -1.12
N LEU A 24 -30.06 -5.37 0.17
CA LEU A 24 -28.82 -5.11 0.89
C LEU A 24 -27.64 -5.89 0.26
N LYS A 25 -27.85 -7.18 -0.05
CA LYS A 25 -26.85 -8.02 -0.74
C LYS A 25 -26.45 -7.47 -2.10
N LYS A 26 -27.41 -6.98 -2.88
CA LYS A 26 -27.15 -6.34 -4.18
C LYS A 26 -26.39 -5.02 -4.05
N GLN A 27 -26.62 -4.27 -2.98
CA GLN A 27 -25.95 -3.00 -2.73
C GLN A 27 -24.50 -3.17 -2.26
N PHE A 28 -24.19 -4.27 -1.58
CA PHE A 28 -22.85 -4.54 -1.02
C PHE A 28 -22.28 -5.90 -1.47
N PRO A 29 -22.06 -6.13 -2.78
CA PRO A 29 -21.57 -7.41 -3.30
C PRO A 29 -20.15 -7.79 -2.81
N GLN A 30 -19.39 -6.81 -2.31
CA GLN A 30 -18.05 -6.99 -1.75
C GLN A 30 -18.03 -7.64 -0.34
N HIS A 31 -19.19 -7.91 0.25
CA HIS A 31 -19.30 -8.57 1.56
C HIS A 31 -19.76 -10.02 1.42
N GLU A 32 -19.25 -10.89 2.28
CA GLU A 32 -19.66 -12.30 2.33
C GLU A 32 -20.89 -12.41 3.24
N PHE A 33 -22.05 -12.80 2.67
CA PHE A 33 -23.27 -13.03 3.45
C PHE A 33 -23.46 -14.52 3.73
N THR A 34 -23.74 -14.88 4.99
CA THR A 34 -23.96 -16.27 5.41
C THR A 34 -25.21 -16.43 6.29
N TYR A 35 -25.90 -17.54 6.11
CA TYR A 35 -27.00 -17.97 6.97
C TYR A 35 -26.55 -18.98 8.04
N GLN A 36 -25.32 -19.49 7.95
CA GLN A 36 -24.74 -20.45 8.90
C GLN A 36 -24.18 -19.73 10.14
N VAL A 37 -25.03 -18.96 10.82
CA VAL A 37 -24.63 -18.09 11.92
C VAL A 37 -24.25 -18.83 13.20
N ASP A 38 -24.68 -20.10 13.35
CA ASP A 38 -24.38 -20.92 14.54
C ASP A 38 -22.96 -21.52 14.49
N THR A 39 -22.32 -21.54 13.32
CA THR A 39 -20.98 -22.14 13.13
C THR A 39 -19.95 -21.14 12.59
N ALA A 40 -20.39 -20.00 12.05
CA ALA A 40 -19.52 -18.97 11.51
C ALA A 40 -19.23 -17.86 12.52
N ILE A 41 -17.98 -17.38 12.55
CA ILE A 41 -17.62 -16.13 13.21
C ILE A 41 -17.85 -14.99 12.21
N CYS A 42 -18.74 -14.05 12.55
CA CYS A 42 -19.11 -12.92 11.70
C CYS A 42 -18.57 -11.59 12.24
N ASP A 43 -18.30 -10.64 11.34
CA ASP A 43 -18.03 -9.26 11.75
C ASP A 43 -19.31 -8.58 12.25
N ILE A 44 -20.44 -8.87 11.59
CA ILE A 44 -21.77 -8.38 11.94
C ILE A 44 -22.79 -9.50 11.76
N CYS A 45 -23.76 -9.60 12.67
CA CYS A 45 -24.91 -10.49 12.50
C CYS A 45 -26.22 -9.70 12.48
N LEU A 46 -26.98 -9.84 11.40
CA LEU A 46 -28.28 -9.20 11.18
C LEU A 46 -29.38 -10.10 11.75
N LEU A 47 -30.08 -9.60 12.76
CA LEU A 47 -31.24 -10.24 13.38
C LEU A 47 -32.50 -9.73 12.68
N VAL A 48 -32.95 -10.44 11.65
CA VAL A 48 -33.99 -10.00 10.72
C VAL A 48 -35.38 -10.47 11.17
N CYS A 49 -36.19 -9.53 11.67
CA CYS A 49 -37.51 -9.80 12.24
C CYS A 49 -38.64 -9.25 11.36
N GLY A 50 -39.70 -10.02 11.19
CA GLY A 50 -40.87 -9.60 10.39
C GLY A 50 -41.81 -8.60 11.09
N CYS A 51 -41.58 -8.33 12.38
CA CYS A 51 -42.37 -7.43 13.19
C CYS A 51 -41.57 -6.90 14.40
N MET A 52 -42.14 -5.94 15.13
CA MET A 52 -41.51 -5.28 16.28
C MET A 52 -41.32 -6.18 17.51
N THR A 53 -41.90 -7.38 17.53
CA THR A 53 -41.66 -8.36 18.61
C THR A 53 -40.20 -8.81 18.66
N ALA A 54 -39.44 -8.67 17.55
CA ALA A 54 -37.99 -8.81 17.53
C ALA A 54 -37.46 -10.16 18.08
N CYS A 55 -38.13 -11.27 17.79
CA CYS A 55 -37.84 -12.57 18.43
C CYS A 55 -36.50 -13.23 18.03
N ALA A 56 -35.80 -12.74 17.01
CA ALA A 56 -34.48 -13.27 16.67
C ALA A 56 -33.46 -12.77 17.70
N SER A 57 -32.83 -13.69 18.44
CA SER A 57 -31.87 -13.34 19.49
C SER A 57 -30.41 -13.57 19.05
N PRO A 58 -29.46 -12.81 19.63
CA PRO A 58 -28.02 -13.01 19.43
C PRO A 58 -27.46 -14.23 20.19
N GLU A 59 -28.26 -14.86 21.05
CA GLU A 59 -27.83 -15.99 21.87
C GLU A 59 -27.29 -17.14 21.02
N GLY A 60 -26.11 -17.64 21.41
CA GLY A 60 -25.42 -18.73 20.73
C GLY A 60 -24.66 -18.33 19.44
N LEU A 61 -24.67 -17.04 19.06
CA LEU A 61 -24.03 -16.57 17.83
C LEU A 61 -22.68 -15.90 18.10
N ALA A 62 -21.71 -16.14 17.23
CA ALA A 62 -20.39 -15.52 17.29
C ALA A 62 -20.30 -14.34 16.31
N ALA A 63 -20.60 -13.12 16.76
CA ALA A 63 -20.40 -11.90 15.97
C ALA A 63 -19.86 -10.74 16.80
N LYS A 64 -19.05 -9.86 16.18
CA LYS A 64 -18.50 -8.67 16.86
C LYS A 64 -19.59 -7.63 17.18
N ARG A 65 -20.61 -7.53 16.33
CA ARG A 65 -21.78 -6.66 16.51
C ARG A 65 -23.07 -7.32 16.02
N PHE A 66 -24.20 -6.89 16.57
CA PHE A 66 -25.53 -7.37 16.21
C PHE A 66 -26.44 -6.21 15.82
N GLU A 67 -27.19 -6.37 14.74
CA GLU A 67 -28.13 -5.36 14.25
C GLU A 67 -29.54 -5.94 14.18
N GLN A 68 -30.45 -5.35 14.95
CA GLN A 68 -31.85 -5.77 15.01
C GLN A 68 -32.66 -5.05 13.94
N LEU A 69 -33.12 -5.79 12.93
CA LEU A 69 -33.82 -5.21 11.77
C LEU A 69 -35.27 -5.66 11.74
N CYS A 70 -36.19 -4.78 12.12
CA CYS A 70 -37.63 -5.02 12.22
C CYS A 70 -38.47 -4.22 11.21
N THR A 71 -37.85 -3.29 10.48
CA THR A 71 -38.53 -2.38 9.54
C THR A 71 -37.65 -2.06 8.32
N PRO A 72 -38.23 -1.69 7.16
CA PRO A 72 -37.45 -1.23 5.99
C PRO A 72 -36.57 0.00 6.26
N ALA A 73 -37.00 0.90 7.16
CA ALA A 73 -36.22 2.08 7.54
C ALA A 73 -34.89 1.69 8.22
N GLN A 74 -34.90 0.67 9.08
CA GLN A 74 -33.69 0.16 9.73
C GLN A 74 -32.71 -0.48 8.73
N PHE A 75 -33.21 -1.15 7.68
CA PHE A 75 -32.35 -1.62 6.58
C PHE A 75 -31.69 -0.45 5.84
N THR A 76 -32.43 0.65 5.64
CA THR A 76 -31.89 1.85 4.98
C THR A 76 -30.83 2.53 5.85
N GLN A 77 -31.07 2.62 7.16
CA GLN A 77 -30.09 3.16 8.13
C GLN A 77 -28.82 2.30 8.19
N LEU A 78 -28.96 0.97 8.25
CA LEU A 78 -27.84 0.05 8.20
C LEU A 78 -27.03 0.20 6.90
N ALA A 79 -27.70 0.28 5.75
CA ALA A 79 -27.03 0.47 4.47
C ALA A 79 -26.24 1.79 4.44
N ALA A 80 -26.79 2.87 5.00
CA ALA A 80 -26.08 4.15 5.11
C ALA A 80 -24.84 4.03 6.02
N ALA A 81 -24.96 3.33 7.16
CA ALA A 81 -23.85 3.09 8.07
C ALA A 81 -22.74 2.23 7.44
N LEU A 82 -23.09 1.12 6.77
CA LEU A 82 -22.12 0.27 6.07
C LEU A 82 -21.39 1.02 4.96
N LYS A 83 -22.09 1.93 4.26
CA LYS A 83 -21.48 2.79 3.25
C LYS A 83 -20.50 3.80 3.87
N ALA A 84 -20.90 4.47 4.95
CA ALA A 84 -20.04 5.40 5.68
C ALA A 84 -18.78 4.69 6.23
N GLU A 85 -18.91 3.48 6.78
CA GLU A 85 -17.76 2.68 7.24
C GLU A 85 -16.83 2.28 6.11
N SER A 86 -17.36 2.00 4.91
CA SER A 86 -16.52 1.74 3.74
C SER A 86 -15.82 2.99 3.21
N ASP A 87 -16.44 4.16 3.35
CA ASP A 87 -15.88 5.44 2.92
C ASP A 87 -14.81 5.96 3.90
N ASP A 88 -14.99 5.74 5.21
CA ASP A 88 -14.05 6.10 6.29
C ASP A 88 -12.77 5.23 6.27
N GLN A 89 -12.83 4.05 5.66
CA GLN A 89 -11.67 3.17 5.44
C GLN A 89 -10.87 3.51 4.18
N ARG A 90 -11.25 4.52 3.39
CA ARG A 90 -10.46 4.92 2.21
C ARG A 90 -9.18 5.61 2.71
N PRO A 91 -7.99 5.12 2.34
CA PRO A 91 -6.74 5.74 2.78
C PRO A 91 -6.73 7.22 2.38
N GLU A 92 -6.30 8.08 3.30
CA GLU A 92 -6.12 9.49 3.03
C GLU A 92 -5.17 9.65 1.83
N LYS A 93 -5.59 10.43 0.82
CA LYS A 93 -4.77 10.63 -0.37
C LYS A 93 -3.50 11.39 0.03
N LYS A 94 -2.35 10.86 -0.37
CA LYS A 94 -1.08 11.56 -0.18
C LYS A 94 -0.99 12.77 -1.10
N HIS A 95 -0.78 13.94 -0.50
CA HIS A 95 -0.58 15.16 -1.26
C HIS A 95 0.86 15.28 -1.79
N LEU A 96 1.01 15.60 -3.08
CA LEU A 96 2.31 15.78 -3.73
C LEU A 96 2.34 17.07 -4.56
N CYS A 97 3.44 17.81 -4.49
CA CYS A 97 3.68 18.96 -5.37
C CYS A 97 5.17 19.06 -5.74
N ALA A 98 5.46 19.82 -6.80
CA ALA A 98 6.84 20.12 -7.19
C ALA A 98 7.59 20.84 -6.04
N GLY A 99 8.86 20.49 -5.87
CA GLY A 99 9.70 21.01 -4.78
C GLY A 99 9.67 20.18 -3.51
N HIS A 100 8.76 19.21 -3.36
CA HIS A 100 8.84 18.23 -2.27
C HIS A 100 10.15 17.44 -2.35
N THR A 101 10.78 17.22 -1.19
CA THR A 101 12.03 16.48 -1.07
C THR A 101 11.99 15.48 0.07
N ALA A 102 12.75 14.40 -0.05
CA ALA A 102 12.96 13.42 1.00
C ALA A 102 14.42 12.96 0.97
N SER A 103 14.92 12.50 2.11
CA SER A 103 16.27 11.94 2.20
C SER A 103 16.35 10.82 3.22
N ALA A 104 17.25 9.86 2.96
CA ALA A 104 17.58 8.78 3.87
C ALA A 104 19.09 8.51 3.83
N GLN A 105 19.63 7.95 4.91
CA GLN A 105 21.03 7.59 5.01
C GLN A 105 21.21 6.12 5.36
N LYS A 106 22.22 5.49 4.75
CA LYS A 106 22.65 4.13 5.08
C LYS A 106 24.16 3.99 4.89
N THR A 107 24.84 3.44 5.90
CA THR A 107 26.23 2.99 5.76
C THR A 107 26.25 1.62 5.09
N ILE A 108 27.01 1.50 3.99
CA ILE A 108 27.13 0.25 3.25
C ILE A 108 28.10 -0.67 3.99
N THR A 109 27.63 -1.88 4.29
CA THR A 109 28.40 -2.92 4.95
C THR A 109 28.78 -4.04 3.97
N GLU A 110 29.73 -4.88 4.37
CA GLU A 110 30.04 -6.11 3.63
C GLU A 110 28.80 -7.03 3.55
N ALA A 111 28.02 -7.11 4.64
CA ALA A 111 26.79 -7.90 4.69
C ALA A 111 25.76 -7.44 3.64
N ASP A 112 25.67 -6.14 3.36
CA ASP A 112 24.80 -5.62 2.30
C ASP A 112 25.24 -6.11 0.92
N ILE A 113 26.55 -6.12 0.63
CA ILE A 113 27.08 -6.63 -0.64
C ILE A 113 26.80 -8.12 -0.78
N GLN A 114 27.06 -8.91 0.27
CA GLN A 114 26.81 -10.35 0.25
C GLN A 114 25.31 -10.67 0.11
N GLY A 115 24.46 -9.93 0.82
CA GLY A 115 23.00 -10.06 0.70
C GLY A 115 22.50 -9.71 -0.70
N PHE A 116 23.03 -8.62 -1.29
CA PHE A 116 22.70 -8.23 -2.66
C PHE A 116 23.15 -9.27 -3.68
N ALA A 117 24.36 -9.81 -3.53
CA ALA A 117 24.88 -10.87 -4.39
C ALA A 117 24.03 -12.15 -4.29
N ALA A 118 23.62 -12.54 -3.07
CA ALA A 118 22.74 -13.69 -2.85
C ALA A 118 21.34 -13.48 -3.45
N LEU A 119 20.78 -12.27 -3.35
CA LEU A 119 19.46 -11.96 -3.91
C LEU A 119 19.47 -11.90 -5.45
N THR A 120 20.54 -11.36 -6.04
CA THR A 120 20.58 -11.05 -7.48
C THR A 120 21.40 -12.03 -8.32
N GLY A 121 22.21 -12.88 -7.68
CA GLY A 121 23.24 -13.69 -8.35
C GLY A 121 24.45 -12.89 -8.81
N ASN A 122 24.55 -11.59 -8.51
CA ASN A 122 25.70 -10.77 -8.91
C ASN A 122 26.92 -11.00 -8.01
N TYR A 123 27.65 -12.07 -8.29
CA TYR A 123 28.94 -12.40 -7.67
C TYR A 123 30.13 -11.87 -8.48
N GLY A 124 29.97 -10.76 -9.20
CA GLY A 124 31.03 -10.19 -10.04
C GLY A 124 32.31 -9.94 -9.24
N LYS A 125 33.46 -10.37 -9.80
CA LYS A 125 34.77 -10.28 -9.12
C LYS A 125 35.14 -8.86 -8.69
N LEU A 126 34.67 -7.84 -9.40
CA LEU A 126 34.90 -6.43 -9.06
C LEU A 126 34.37 -6.05 -7.66
N HIS A 127 33.40 -6.82 -7.15
CA HIS A 127 32.72 -6.57 -5.88
C HIS A 127 33.24 -7.43 -4.71
N ALA A 128 33.99 -8.50 -5.00
CA ALA A 128 34.41 -9.48 -3.99
C ALA A 128 35.91 -9.80 -3.98
N ASP A 129 36.62 -9.60 -5.09
CA ASP A 129 38.04 -9.96 -5.23
C ASP A 129 38.91 -8.70 -5.28
N ALA A 130 39.71 -8.49 -4.23
CA ALA A 130 40.59 -7.33 -4.12
C ALA A 130 41.69 -7.30 -5.20
N ALA A 131 42.22 -8.46 -5.60
CA ALA A 131 43.26 -8.53 -6.62
C ALA A 131 42.68 -8.21 -8.00
N PHE A 132 41.49 -8.73 -8.31
CA PHE A 132 40.78 -8.40 -9.55
C PHE A 132 40.39 -6.91 -9.60
N ALA A 133 39.85 -6.36 -8.50
CA ALA A 133 39.52 -4.94 -8.42
C ALA A 133 40.74 -4.04 -8.65
N ALA A 134 41.91 -4.41 -8.08
CA ALA A 134 43.17 -3.71 -8.30
C ALA A 134 43.62 -3.77 -9.77
N GLN A 135 43.49 -4.92 -10.44
CA GLN A 135 43.77 -5.04 -11.88
C GLN A 135 42.87 -4.14 -12.74
N CYS A 136 41.64 -3.91 -12.31
CA CYS A 136 40.71 -2.98 -12.97
C CYS A 136 40.92 -1.51 -12.58
N GLY A 137 41.97 -1.18 -11.81
CA GLY A 137 42.30 0.21 -11.43
C GLY A 137 41.56 0.74 -10.20
N PHE A 138 40.87 -0.12 -9.44
CA PHE A 138 40.22 0.27 -8.19
C PHE A 138 41.12 0.01 -6.99
N LYS A 139 40.98 0.82 -5.94
CA LYS A 139 41.79 0.68 -4.73
C LYS A 139 41.45 -0.55 -3.89
N ARG A 140 40.21 -1.01 -4.00
CA ARG A 140 39.60 -2.14 -3.28
C ARG A 140 38.30 -2.53 -3.99
N PRO A 141 37.67 -3.67 -3.65
CA PRO A 141 36.38 -4.05 -4.23
C PRO A 141 35.35 -2.92 -4.11
N VAL A 142 34.64 -2.67 -5.21
CA VAL A 142 33.64 -1.59 -5.29
C VAL A 142 32.25 -2.15 -5.00
N VAL A 143 31.40 -1.36 -4.37
CA VAL A 143 29.99 -1.71 -4.20
C VAL A 143 29.32 -1.81 -5.57
N PRO A 144 28.45 -2.81 -5.82
CA PRO A 144 27.62 -2.84 -7.02
C PRO A 144 26.86 -1.51 -7.21
N PRO A 145 26.99 -0.82 -8.35
CA PRO A 145 26.31 0.47 -8.55
C PRO A 145 24.78 0.38 -8.43
N SER A 146 24.20 -0.75 -8.83
CA SER A 146 22.76 -1.05 -8.66
C SER A 146 22.34 -1.18 -7.19
N LEU A 147 23.22 -1.60 -6.28
CA LEU A 147 22.96 -1.59 -4.84
C LEU A 147 22.81 -0.15 -4.36
N VAL A 148 23.69 0.76 -4.78
CA VAL A 148 23.62 2.18 -4.42
C VAL A 148 22.34 2.84 -4.98
N GLU A 149 21.97 2.51 -6.22
CA GLU A 149 20.73 3.00 -6.84
C GLU A 149 19.47 2.46 -6.15
N SER A 150 19.49 1.21 -5.67
CA SER A 150 18.36 0.63 -4.94
C SER A 150 17.99 1.41 -3.67
N LEU A 151 18.92 2.17 -3.08
CA LEU A 151 18.62 3.06 -1.96
C LEU A 151 17.69 4.21 -2.36
N LEU A 152 17.75 4.69 -3.62
CA LEU A 152 16.79 5.66 -4.14
C LEU A 152 15.42 5.03 -4.38
N SER A 153 15.36 3.81 -4.93
CA SER A 153 14.11 3.07 -5.05
C SER A 153 13.45 2.88 -3.68
N ALA A 154 14.20 2.42 -2.66
CA ALA A 154 13.69 2.29 -1.30
C ALA A 154 13.15 3.62 -0.75
N LEU A 155 13.89 4.73 -0.90
CA LEU A 155 13.44 6.05 -0.48
C LEU A 155 12.16 6.48 -1.22
N MET A 156 12.11 6.28 -2.53
CA MET A 156 11.02 6.79 -3.35
C MET A 156 9.74 5.97 -3.19
N GLU A 157 9.86 4.65 -3.04
CA GLU A 157 8.71 3.75 -2.90
C GLU A 157 8.12 3.77 -1.49
N THR A 158 8.90 4.16 -0.47
CA THR A 158 8.42 4.23 0.92
C THR A 158 8.11 5.65 1.39
N GLN A 159 8.77 6.68 0.85
CA GLN A 159 8.65 8.06 1.35
C GLN A 159 8.27 9.09 0.29
N LEU A 160 8.88 9.11 -0.90
CA LEU A 160 8.61 10.16 -1.89
C LEU A 160 8.82 9.68 -3.34
N PRO A 161 7.77 9.33 -4.10
CA PRO A 161 6.36 9.66 -3.82
C PRO A 161 5.71 8.83 -2.70
N GLY A 162 6.21 7.63 -2.40
CA GLY A 162 5.73 6.72 -1.36
C GLY A 162 4.71 5.69 -1.84
N ASP A 163 4.08 5.02 -0.87
CA ASP A 163 3.25 3.84 -1.10
C ASP A 163 2.23 4.00 -2.23
N GLY A 164 2.20 3.03 -3.14
CA GLY A 164 1.27 2.98 -4.26
C GLY A 164 1.70 3.79 -5.50
N ALA A 165 2.82 4.51 -5.44
CA ALA A 165 3.45 5.05 -6.63
C ALA A 165 4.07 3.94 -7.47
N ILE A 166 3.92 4.01 -8.79
CA ILE A 166 4.35 2.97 -9.71
C ILE A 166 5.47 3.52 -10.59
N LEU A 167 6.69 2.99 -10.45
CA LEU A 167 7.82 3.37 -11.28
C LEU A 167 7.57 2.97 -12.74
N MET A 168 7.59 3.94 -13.65
CA MET A 168 7.38 3.72 -15.09
C MET A 168 8.69 3.71 -15.85
N GLU A 169 9.56 4.67 -15.56
CA GLU A 169 10.83 4.85 -16.25
C GLU A 169 11.87 5.38 -15.27
N ARG A 170 13.12 4.97 -15.48
CA ARG A 170 14.28 5.53 -14.77
C ARG A 170 15.49 5.64 -15.68
N SER A 171 16.30 6.65 -15.43
CA SER A 171 17.66 6.79 -15.96
C SER A 171 18.62 7.09 -14.83
N ALA A 172 19.78 6.42 -14.80
CA ALA A 172 20.77 6.59 -13.74
C ALA A 172 22.19 6.65 -14.30
N ARG A 173 23.04 7.45 -13.66
CA ARG A 173 24.49 7.55 -13.90
C ARG A 173 25.24 7.26 -12.61
N PHE A 174 26.47 6.77 -12.75
CA PHE A 174 27.33 6.37 -11.64
C PHE A 174 28.70 7.07 -11.74
N PRO A 175 28.80 8.35 -11.34
CA PRO A 175 30.00 9.15 -11.60
C PRO A 175 31.24 8.69 -10.83
N LYS A 176 31.06 8.11 -9.64
CA LYS A 176 32.13 7.64 -8.75
C LYS A 176 31.76 6.31 -8.08
N PRO A 177 32.74 5.42 -7.82
CA PRO A 177 32.47 4.18 -7.11
C PRO A 177 32.16 4.45 -5.64
N ALA A 178 31.24 3.66 -5.09
CA ALA A 178 31.03 3.55 -3.65
C ALA A 178 31.82 2.37 -3.10
N TYR A 179 32.11 2.42 -1.80
CA TYR A 179 32.85 1.36 -1.14
C TYR A 179 32.23 0.97 0.22
N VAL A 180 32.55 -0.23 0.71
CA VAL A 180 32.19 -0.64 2.08
C VAL A 180 32.69 0.41 3.08
N GLY A 181 31.82 0.78 4.02
CA GLY A 181 32.04 1.82 5.01
C GLY A 181 31.59 3.22 4.58
N ASP A 182 31.26 3.45 3.30
CA ASP A 182 30.66 4.73 2.89
C ASP A 182 29.26 4.87 3.47
N THR A 183 28.98 6.03 4.06
CA THR A 183 27.63 6.43 4.45
C THR A 183 26.99 7.16 3.29
N VAL A 184 26.03 6.51 2.65
CA VAL A 184 25.32 7.05 1.49
C VAL A 184 24.10 7.81 1.95
N THR A 185 24.00 9.08 1.54
CA THR A 185 22.79 9.90 1.63
C THR A 185 22.08 9.85 0.30
N SER A 186 20.90 9.25 0.28
CA SER A 186 19.99 9.25 -0.86
C SER A 186 19.00 10.40 -0.70
N THR A 187 18.85 11.23 -1.73
CA THR A 187 17.93 12.36 -1.76
C THR A 187 17.07 12.29 -3.01
N ALA A 188 15.76 12.46 -2.83
CA ALA A 188 14.78 12.55 -3.91
C ALA A 188 14.11 13.93 -3.90
N ALA A 189 13.87 14.50 -5.08
CA ALA A 189 13.17 15.77 -5.25
C ALA A 189 12.15 15.68 -6.38
N VAL A 190 10.90 16.07 -6.13
CA VAL A 190 9.86 16.18 -7.16
C VAL A 190 10.13 17.42 -8.00
N LEU A 191 10.35 17.23 -9.30
CA LEU A 191 10.64 18.33 -10.22
C LEU A 191 9.36 18.88 -10.85
N GLU A 192 8.49 17.97 -11.30
CA GLU A 192 7.27 18.30 -12.03
C GLU A 192 6.23 17.20 -11.78
N ILE A 193 4.96 17.60 -11.85
CA ILE A 193 3.82 16.69 -11.84
C ILE A 193 2.87 17.12 -12.95
N GLY A 194 2.40 16.17 -13.76
CA GLY A 194 1.48 16.39 -14.85
C GLY A 194 0.31 15.41 -14.84
N PRO A 195 -0.75 15.66 -15.62
CA PRO A 195 -1.84 14.73 -15.81
C PRO A 195 -1.37 13.46 -16.55
N HIS A 196 -2.00 12.33 -16.23
CA HIS A 196 -1.83 11.05 -16.95
C HIS A 196 -3.19 10.34 -17.03
N ASP A 197 -3.44 9.53 -18.05
CA ASP A 197 -4.72 8.80 -18.27
C ASP A 197 -5.18 7.92 -17.09
N ARG A 198 -4.32 7.69 -16.10
CA ARG A 198 -4.55 6.84 -14.92
C ARG A 198 -4.30 7.58 -13.60
N GLY A 199 -4.25 8.91 -13.62
CA GLY A 199 -3.98 9.77 -12.47
C GLY A 199 -2.99 10.87 -12.82
N TYR A 200 -1.81 10.84 -12.21
CA TYR A 200 -0.75 11.83 -12.44
C TYR A 200 0.57 11.15 -12.80
N ALA A 201 1.43 11.84 -13.54
CA ALA A 201 2.81 11.46 -13.74
C ALA A 201 3.72 12.45 -13.03
N ALA A 202 4.68 11.96 -12.25
CA ALA A 202 5.66 12.81 -11.56
C ALA A 202 7.08 12.44 -11.97
N THR A 203 7.89 13.45 -12.28
CA THR A 203 9.32 13.30 -12.53
C THR A 203 10.10 13.71 -11.29
N LEU A 204 10.95 12.81 -10.80
CA LEU A 204 11.79 13.02 -9.63
C LEU A 204 13.27 12.97 -10.01
N ARG A 205 14.07 13.85 -9.41
CA ARG A 205 15.53 13.72 -9.40
C ARG A 205 15.96 12.94 -8.18
N GLY A 206 16.78 11.91 -8.39
CA GLY A 206 17.44 11.15 -7.33
C GLY A 206 18.95 11.42 -7.31
N VAL A 207 19.55 11.57 -6.13
CA VAL A 207 21.01 11.71 -5.96
C VAL A 207 21.45 10.92 -4.74
N CYS A 208 22.51 10.12 -4.88
CA CYS A 208 23.23 9.46 -3.80
C CYS A 208 24.60 10.11 -3.63
N THR A 209 24.91 10.63 -2.44
CA THR A 209 26.23 11.13 -2.08
C THR A 209 26.84 10.33 -0.92
N ASN A 210 28.16 10.24 -0.84
CA ASN A 210 28.82 9.71 0.36
C ASN A 210 29.00 10.80 1.43
N GLN A 211 29.60 10.44 2.57
CA GLN A 211 29.93 11.32 3.69
C GLN A 211 30.81 12.54 3.33
N ASN A 212 31.51 12.48 2.19
CA ASN A 212 32.34 13.58 1.70
C ASN A 212 31.63 14.43 0.63
N GLY A 213 30.33 14.23 0.42
CA GLY A 213 29.56 14.91 -0.63
C GLY A 213 29.86 14.44 -2.06
N THR A 214 30.58 13.34 -2.23
CA THR A 214 30.87 12.79 -3.57
C THR A 214 29.64 12.12 -4.14
N ILE A 215 29.23 12.48 -5.36
CA ILE A 215 28.09 11.86 -6.05
C ILE A 215 28.47 10.45 -6.52
N LEU A 216 27.76 9.46 -5.98
CA LEU A 216 27.92 8.04 -6.27
C LEU A 216 26.95 7.57 -7.36
N ALA A 217 25.70 8.05 -7.27
CA ALA A 217 24.66 7.81 -8.26
C ALA A 217 23.78 9.05 -8.40
N GLU A 218 23.26 9.31 -9.59
CA GLU A 218 22.22 10.32 -9.79
C GLU A 218 21.36 9.94 -10.99
N GLY A 219 20.11 10.40 -11.01
CA GLY A 219 19.17 9.98 -12.04
C GLY A 219 17.83 10.71 -12.02
N MET A 220 17.02 10.40 -13.03
CA MET A 220 15.63 10.84 -13.16
C MET A 220 14.70 9.63 -13.09
N TYR A 221 13.58 9.77 -12.39
CA TYR A 221 12.62 8.71 -12.13
C TYR A 221 11.22 9.22 -12.40
N CYS A 222 10.49 8.52 -13.27
CA CYS A 222 9.12 8.86 -13.63
C CYS A 222 8.17 7.87 -12.98
N TYR A 223 7.25 8.38 -12.17
CA TYR A 223 6.25 7.59 -11.45
C TYR A 223 4.84 7.90 -11.94
N LEU A 224 4.02 6.87 -12.07
CA LEU A 224 2.56 6.98 -12.12
C LEU A 224 2.02 7.06 -10.68
N LEU A 225 1.16 8.03 -10.45
CA LEU A 225 0.48 8.28 -9.18
C LEU A 225 -1.02 8.09 -9.37
N PRO A 226 -1.60 6.95 -8.93
CA PRO A 226 -3.03 6.71 -9.06
C PRO A 226 -3.85 7.77 -8.31
N GLU A 227 -4.87 8.34 -8.95
CA GLU A 227 -5.72 9.37 -8.34
C GLU A 227 -6.43 8.87 -7.07
N ALA A 228 -6.68 7.57 -6.95
CA ALA A 228 -7.26 6.96 -5.76
C ALA A 228 -6.37 7.12 -4.50
N LEU A 229 -5.04 7.26 -4.68
CA LEU A 229 -4.05 7.30 -3.60
C LEU A 229 -3.35 8.66 -3.48
N PHE A 230 -3.35 9.47 -4.53
CA PHE A 230 -2.61 10.73 -4.58
C PHE A 230 -3.50 11.92 -4.94
N SER A 231 -3.18 13.07 -4.35
CA SER A 231 -3.70 14.38 -4.76
C SER A 231 -2.52 15.27 -5.14
N CYS A 232 -2.53 15.85 -6.33
CA CYS A 232 -1.38 16.61 -6.83
C CYS A 232 -1.73 18.06 -7.17
N THR A 233 -0.79 18.97 -6.89
CA THR A 233 -0.81 20.34 -7.43
C THR A 233 0.00 20.36 -8.72
N LEU A 234 -0.65 20.74 -9.82
CA LEU A 234 -0.07 20.85 -11.17
C LEU A 234 0.56 22.23 -11.39
#